data_AF-A0A9E0FQK0-F1
#
_entry.id   AF-A0A9E0FQK0-F1
#
_cell.length_a   1.000
_cell.length_b   1.000
_cell.length_c   1.000
_cell.angle_alpha   90.00
_cell.angle_beta   90.00
_cell.angle_gamma   90.00
#
_symmetry.space_group_name_H-M   'P 1'
#
loop_
_entity.id
_entity.type
_entity.pdbx_description
1 polymer ?
#
loop_
_entity_poly.entity_id
_entity_poly.type
_entity_poly.pdbx_seq_one_letter_code
_entity_poly.pdbx_strand_id
1 'polypeptide(L)' 'VQGHVLSDFHKVEHPWVIDLLKAVAQAAPLLAVGEDDKYQTEVLRLAPADKGDTRQARTRGDT' A
#
# COMPACT_ATOMS: atom_id res chain seq x y z
N VAL A 1 11.26 -16.81 -3.74
CA VAL A 1 9.90 -16.22 -3.71
C VAL A 1 9.02 -16.88 -2.65
N GLN A 2 8.79 -18.21 -2.68
CA GLN A 2 7.98 -18.93 -1.68
C GLN A 2 8.36 -18.63 -0.21
N GLY A 3 9.65 -18.69 0.15
CA GLY A 3 10.07 -18.36 1.52
C GLY A 3 9.85 -16.90 1.94
N HIS A 4 9.88 -15.96 1.00
CA HIS A 4 9.67 -14.53 1.28
C HIS A 4 8.20 -14.23 1.57
N VAL A 5 7.26 -14.81 0.79
CA VAL A 5 5.82 -14.57 0.96
C VAL A 5 5.22 -15.26 2.18
N LEU A 6 5.89 -16.29 2.71
CA LEU A 6 5.48 -17.01 3.92
C LEU A 6 6.10 -16.44 5.21
N SER A 7 6.98 -15.45 5.10
CA SER A 7 7.60 -14.78 6.25
C SER A 7 6.76 -13.59 6.72
N ASP A 8 6.91 -13.22 7.99
CA ASP A 8 6.31 -12.00 8.54
C ASP A 8 6.94 -10.73 7.94
N PHE A 9 6.16 -9.65 7.94
CA PHE A 9 6.69 -8.32 7.63
C PHE A 9 7.71 -7.87 8.67
N HIS A 10 8.79 -7.23 8.22
CA HIS A 10 9.75 -6.60 9.12
C HIS A 10 9.08 -5.46 9.89
N LYS A 11 9.50 -5.21 11.14
CA LYS A 11 8.86 -4.23 12.04
C LYS A 11 8.74 -2.82 11.45
N VAL A 12 9.69 -2.44 10.59
CA VAL A 12 9.69 -1.13 9.91
C VAL A 12 8.58 -0.99 8.87
N GLU A 13 8.07 -2.11 8.35
CA GLU A 13 6.98 -2.14 7.38
C GLU A 13 5.59 -2.09 8.06
N HIS A 14 5.53 -2.46 9.33
CA HIS A 14 4.25 -2.58 10.06
C HIS A 14 3.39 -1.31 9.99
N PRO A 15 3.92 -0.08 10.15
CA PRO A 15 3.09 1.12 10.10
C PRO A 15 2.29 1.24 8.81
N TRP A 16 2.96 1.22 7.64
CA TRP A 16 2.28 1.39 6.36
C TRP A 16 1.41 0.18 6.00
N VAL A 17 1.84 -1.04 6.34
CA VAL A 17 1.06 -2.26 6.08
C VAL A 17 -0.25 -2.22 6.86
N ILE A 18 -0.19 -1.86 8.15
CA ILE A 18 -1.37 -1.79 9.01
C ILE A 18 -2.34 -0.71 8.50
N ASP A 19 -1.82 0.46 8.10
CA ASP A 19 -2.66 1.54 7.59
C ASP A 19 -3.32 1.17 6.25
N LEU A 20 -2.58 0.50 5.35
CA LEU A 20 -3.13 -0.04 4.12
C LEU A 20 -4.23 -1.07 4.37
N LEU A 21 -4.00 -2.05 5.26
CA LEU A 21 -4.99 -3.09 5.58
C LEU A 21 -6.26 -2.48 6.20
N LYS A 22 -6.13 -1.46 7.06
CA LYS A 22 -7.27 -0.72 7.59
C LYS A 22 -8.05 0.02 6.50
N ALA A 23 -7.35 0.67 5.56
CA ALA A 23 -7.97 1.38 4.45
C ALA A 23 -8.76 0.41 3.55
N VAL A 24 -8.16 -0.74 3.20
CA VAL A 24 -8.83 -1.81 2.43
C VAL A 24 -10.08 -2.30 3.15
N ALA A 25 -9.98 -2.58 4.46
CA ALA A 25 -11.11 -3.04 5.25
C ALA A 25 -12.25 -2.00 5.31
N GLN A 26 -11.93 -0.71 5.45
CA GLN A 26 -12.92 0.38 5.47
C GLN A 26 -13.60 0.58 4.12
N ALA A 27 -12.85 0.45 3.02
CA ALA A 27 -13.36 0.62 1.66
C ALA A 27 -14.05 -0.64 1.10
N ALA A 28 -13.91 -1.81 1.75
CA ALA A 28 -14.44 -3.09 1.29
C ALA A 28 -15.93 -3.08 0.87
N PRO A 29 -16.85 -2.31 1.51
CA PRO A 29 -18.23 -2.21 1.05
C PRO A 29 -18.38 -1.69 -0.38
N LEU A 30 -17.49 -0.79 -0.84
CA LEU A 30 -17.50 -0.27 -2.22
C LEU A 30 -17.16 -1.38 -3.22
N LEU A 31 -16.18 -2.22 -2.89
CA LEU A 31 -15.82 -3.37 -3.72
C LEU A 31 -16.96 -4.39 -3.80
N ALA A 32 -17.67 -4.62 -2.69
CA ALA A 32 -18.81 -5.56 -2.64
C ALA A 32 -19.99 -5.14 -3.55
N VAL A 33 -20.12 -3.85 -3.84
CA VAL A 33 -21.16 -3.31 -4.74
C VAL A 33 -20.64 -3.02 -6.16
N GLY A 34 -19.38 -3.37 -6.47
CA GLY A 34 -18.76 -3.21 -7.80
C GLY A 34 -18.31 -1.77 -8.13
N GLU A 35 -18.12 -0.93 -7.12
CA GLU A 35 -17.72 0.47 -7.27
C GLU A 35 -16.18 0.61 -7.21
N ASP A 36 -15.50 0.00 -8.18
CA ASP A 36 -14.03 -0.17 -8.19
C ASP A 36 -13.26 1.17 -8.18
N ASP A 37 -13.69 2.15 -8.98
CA ASP A 37 -13.06 3.47 -9.04
C ASP A 37 -13.17 4.22 -7.70
N LYS A 38 -14.32 4.10 -7.02
CA LYS A 38 -14.54 4.69 -5.70
C LYS A 38 -13.73 3.96 -4.64
N TYR A 39 -13.67 2.63 -4.70
CA TYR A 39 -12.84 1.82 -3.83
C TYR A 39 -11.37 2.26 -3.92
N GLN A 40 -10.81 2.34 -5.13
CA GLN A 40 -9.42 2.76 -5.34
C GLN A 40 -9.17 4.17 -4.80
N THR A 41 -10.08 5.11 -5.09
CA THR A 41 -9.99 6.49 -4.60
C THR A 41 -9.99 6.54 -3.08
N GLU A 42 -10.86 5.76 -2.44
CA GLU A 42 -11.01 5.75 -0.99
C GLU A 42 -9.82 5.11 -0.29
N VAL A 43 -9.28 4.00 -0.81
CA VAL A 43 -8.06 3.37 -0.28
C VAL A 43 -6.89 4.34 -0.34
N LEU A 44 -6.68 5.03 -1.47
CA LEU A 44 -5.60 6.02 -1.62
C LEU A 44 -5.78 7.22 -0.67
N ARG A 45 -7.01 7.65 -0.43
CA ARG A 45 -7.32 8.75 0.51
C ARG A 45 -7.02 8.35 1.96
N LEU A 46 -7.33 7.11 2.34
CA LEU A 46 -7.16 6.60 3.70
C LEU A 46 -5.73 6.14 4.02
N ALA A 47 -5.02 5.59 3.03
CA ALA A 47 -3.63 5.17 3.13
C ALA A 47 -2.80 5.82 2.00
N PRO A 48 -2.54 7.14 2.08
CA PRO A 48 -1.74 7.82 1.09
C PRO A 48 -0.32 7.25 1.08
N ALA A 49 0.23 7.05 -0.11
CA ALA A 49 1.62 6.63 -0.24
C ALA A 49 2.53 7.64 0.47
N ASP A 50 3.42 7.14 1.32
CA ASP A 50 4.48 7.96 1.88
C ASP A 50 5.24 8.62 0.74
N LYS A 51 5.55 9.90 0.90
CA LYS A 51 6.44 10.64 -0.02
C LYS A 51 7.89 10.20 0.24
N GLY A 52 8.15 8.90 0.13
CA GLY A 52 9.47 8.29 0.24
C GLY A 52 10.36 8.72 -0.90
N ASP A 53 11.57 9.14 -0.54
CA ASP A 53 12.54 9.92 -1.30
C ASP A 53 12.68 9.59 -2.80
N THR A 54 12.10 10.43 -3.66
CA THR A 54 12.28 10.38 -5.11
C THR A 54 13.75 10.53 -5.55
N ARG A 55 14.67 10.93 -4.65
CA ARG A 55 16.12 10.93 -4.95
C ARG A 55 16.67 9.53 -5.16
N GLN A 56 16.28 8.52 -4.38
CA GLN A 56 16.87 7.18 -4.48
C GLN A 56 16.47 6.44 -5.77
N ALA A 57 15.34 6.80 -6.37
CA ALA A 57 14.92 6.33 -7.68
C ALA A 57 15.68 7.01 -8.84
N ARG A 58 16.13 8.27 -8.65
CA ARG A 58 16.91 9.01 -9.66
C ARG A 58 18.39 8.61 -9.69
N THR A 59 19.00 8.26 -8.56
CA THR A 59 20.43 7.89 -8.50
C THR A 59 20.73 6.50 -9.09
N ARG A 60 19.71 5.65 -9.28
CA ARG A 60 19.86 4.29 -9.81
C ARG A 60 19.66 4.18 -11.34
N GLY A 61 19.38 5.30 -12.01
CA GLY A 61 19.18 5.38 -13.46
C GLY A 61 20.35 6.01 -14.22
N ASP A 62 21.48 6.27 -13.55
CA ASP A 62 22.68 6.89 -14.13
C ASP A 62 23.93 6.06 -13.76
N THR A 63 24.00 4.83 -14.26
CA THR A 63 25.21 4.01 -14.46
C THR A 63 24.89 2.93 -15.49
#